data_AF-G0U617-F1
#
_entry.id   AF-G0U617-F1
#
_cell.length_a   1.000
_cell.length_b   1.000
_cell.length_c   1.000
_cell.angle_alpha   90.00
_cell.angle_beta   90.00
_cell.angle_gamma   90.00
#
_symmetry.space_group_name_H-M   'P 1'
#
loop_
_entity.id
_entity.type
_entity.pdbx_description
1 polymer ?
#
loop_
_entity_poly.entity_id
_entity_poly.type
_entity_poly.pdbx_seq_one_letter_code
_entity_poly.pdbx_strand_id
1 'polypeptide(L)'
;KVPHAGYLAKQGQRFILNLKLTHQWATRLSRTTLRTPDKLLIELGPGAGALTRSLLTRPCVGVLGIEQDERFNVHLEQVRQYTEGKFQWVNADVLHVNELDIVKSLYASFVEQHRRRPPVGAKGPGSCKNGEEADEDDSGFYDDCAPLRSAQREKFLRRRYGRYAGFNHDTSSGTTQRLGGHASTFPAAFEVSDRWWSNGEAKVEVVANLPFDVITELLMRYAVDCSRKQNLFVFGRVPLHIFTQKEVAERIIAPAGSIHFSRLSVLCQCFFQAQLGTE
;
A
#
# COMPACT_ATOMS: atom_id res chain seq x y z
N LYS A 1 23.73 5.39 -17.54
CA LYS A 1 24.31 4.34 -16.65
C LYS A 1 23.81 4.61 -15.23
N VAL A 2 23.36 3.59 -14.50
CA VAL A 2 23.02 3.74 -13.07
C VAL A 2 24.35 3.89 -12.29
N PRO A 3 24.48 4.84 -11.35
CA PRO A 3 25.71 5.02 -10.56
C PRO A 3 26.07 3.77 -9.75
N HIS A 4 27.37 3.55 -9.52
CA HIS A 4 27.88 2.43 -8.71
C HIS A 4 27.57 2.61 -7.22
N ALA A 5 27.39 1.49 -6.52
CA ALA A 5 26.88 1.40 -5.14
C ALA A 5 27.64 2.25 -4.09
N GLY A 6 28.89 2.62 -4.33
CA GLY A 6 29.74 3.36 -3.39
C GLY A 6 29.28 4.79 -3.10
N TYR A 7 28.50 5.42 -3.99
CA TYR A 7 28.04 6.81 -3.81
C TYR A 7 26.67 6.94 -3.10
N LEU A 8 26.03 5.81 -2.81
CA LEU A 8 24.60 5.73 -2.46
C LEU A 8 24.34 5.40 -0.98
N ALA A 9 25.38 5.19 -0.18
CA ALA A 9 25.20 4.82 1.22
C ALA A 9 24.86 6.05 2.08
N LYS A 10 23.58 6.35 2.22
CA LYS A 10 23.05 7.15 3.34
C LYS A 10 21.93 6.35 4.02
N GLN A 11 21.97 6.30 5.35
CA GLN A 11 20.85 5.92 6.23
C GLN A 11 20.15 4.58 5.92
N GLY A 12 20.89 3.47 5.81
CA GLY A 12 20.28 2.13 5.81
C GLY A 12 19.37 1.79 4.61
N GLN A 13 19.23 2.69 3.62
CA GLN A 13 18.46 2.44 2.41
C GLN A 13 19.21 1.48 1.49
N ARG A 14 18.52 0.43 1.04
CA ARG A 14 19.04 -0.51 0.04
C ARG A 14 18.48 -0.15 -1.32
N PHE A 15 19.30 0.47 -2.17
CA PHE A 15 18.92 0.76 -3.54
C PHE A 15 18.89 -0.51 -4.39
N ILE A 16 17.78 -0.73 -5.10
CA ILE A 16 17.70 -1.80 -6.09
C ILE A 16 18.41 -1.33 -7.36
N LEU A 17 19.65 -1.75 -7.57
CA LEU A 17 20.44 -1.36 -8.75
C LEU A 17 20.40 -2.41 -9.87
N ASN A 18 19.87 -3.61 -9.58
CA ASN A 18 19.84 -4.71 -10.53
C ASN A 18 18.63 -4.58 -11.48
N LEU A 19 18.89 -4.14 -12.71
CA LEU A 19 17.87 -3.97 -13.74
C LEU A 19 17.14 -5.27 -14.10
N LYS A 20 17.79 -6.44 -14.02
CA LYS A 20 17.14 -7.72 -14.29
C LYS A 20 16.01 -7.98 -13.28
N LEU A 21 16.28 -7.70 -12.00
CA LEU A 21 15.30 -7.87 -10.92
C LEU A 21 14.13 -6.88 -11.08
N THR A 22 14.41 -5.60 -11.32
CA THR A 22 13.36 -4.58 -11.50
C THR A 22 12.50 -4.85 -12.73
N HIS A 23 13.09 -5.35 -13.82
CA HIS A 23 12.34 -5.75 -15.02
C HIS A 23 11.48 -6.99 -14.81
N GLN A 24 11.99 -8.02 -14.12
CA GLN A 24 11.21 -9.21 -13.78
C GLN A 24 9.99 -8.82 -12.94
N TRP A 25 10.20 -7.95 -11.95
CA TRP A 25 9.14 -7.46 -11.10
C TRP A 25 8.10 -6.61 -11.86
N ALA A 26 8.53 -5.65 -12.69
CA ALA A 26 7.61 -4.86 -13.53
C ALA A 26 6.82 -5.74 -14.52
N THR A 27 7.44 -6.80 -15.04
CA THR A 27 6.78 -7.80 -15.89
C THR A 27 5.71 -8.57 -15.12
N ARG A 28 5.98 -8.94 -13.87
CA ARG A 28 5.00 -9.59 -13.00
C ARG A 28 3.81 -8.68 -12.75
N LEU A 29 4.04 -7.40 -12.43
CA LEU A 29 2.96 -6.42 -12.27
C LEU A 29 2.04 -6.36 -13.49
N SER A 30 2.62 -6.41 -14.69
CA SER A 30 1.84 -6.37 -15.94
C SER A 30 0.85 -7.53 -16.08
N ARG A 31 1.08 -8.63 -15.36
CA ARG A 31 0.21 -9.82 -15.34
C ARG A 31 -0.81 -9.81 -14.21
N THR A 32 -0.61 -8.98 -13.18
CA THR A 32 -1.45 -8.97 -11.98
C THR A 32 -2.26 -7.69 -11.86
N THR A 33 -1.59 -6.56 -11.63
CA THR A 33 -2.22 -5.29 -11.25
C THR A 33 -2.07 -4.25 -12.36
N LEU A 34 -0.94 -4.19 -13.06
CA LEU A 34 -0.68 -3.26 -14.16
C LEU A 34 -1.17 -3.79 -15.51
N ARG A 35 -2.43 -4.25 -15.57
CA ARG A 35 -3.00 -4.93 -16.75
C ARG A 35 -3.47 -3.99 -17.84
N THR A 36 -3.67 -2.72 -17.51
CA THR A 36 -4.24 -1.72 -18.41
C THR A 36 -3.30 -0.50 -18.52
N PRO A 37 -3.25 0.16 -19.69
CA PRO A 37 -2.34 1.28 -19.92
C PRO A 37 -2.80 2.58 -19.24
N ASP A 38 -4.02 2.62 -18.73
CA ASP A 38 -4.65 3.79 -18.10
C ASP A 38 -4.28 3.95 -16.61
N LYS A 39 -3.18 3.34 -16.17
CA LYS A 39 -2.69 3.47 -14.80
C LYS A 39 -1.61 4.53 -14.65
N LEU A 40 -1.72 5.33 -13.59
CA LEU A 40 -0.66 6.20 -13.09
C LEU A 40 0.12 5.48 -11.98
N LEU A 41 1.44 5.42 -12.13
CA LEU A 41 2.32 4.80 -11.14
C LEU A 41 2.94 5.86 -10.23
N ILE A 42 2.92 5.65 -8.94
CA ILE A 42 3.55 6.53 -7.94
C ILE A 42 4.71 5.77 -7.31
N GLU A 43 5.93 6.24 -7.52
CA GLU A 43 7.15 5.66 -6.98
C GLU A 43 7.66 6.51 -5.81
N LEU A 44 7.65 5.92 -4.61
CA LEU A 44 8.18 6.53 -3.40
C LEU A 44 9.65 6.14 -3.23
N GLY A 45 10.53 7.14 -3.26
CA GLY A 45 11.98 6.96 -3.20
C GLY A 45 12.57 6.32 -4.46
N PRO A 46 12.43 6.95 -5.65
CA PRO A 46 12.99 6.43 -6.90
C PRO A 46 14.54 6.33 -6.89
N GLY A 47 15.22 7.14 -6.07
CA GLY A 47 16.67 7.21 -5.99
C GLY A 47 17.29 7.49 -7.36
N ALA A 48 18.30 6.71 -7.76
CA ALA A 48 18.91 6.83 -9.08
C ALA A 48 17.99 6.40 -10.25
N GLY A 49 16.79 5.89 -9.97
CA GLY A 49 15.73 5.59 -10.94
C GLY A 49 15.84 4.22 -11.62
N ALA A 50 16.50 3.24 -11.01
CA ALA A 50 16.64 1.90 -11.61
C ALA A 50 15.28 1.20 -11.76
N LEU A 51 14.46 1.25 -10.72
CA LEU A 51 13.08 0.75 -10.74
C LEU A 51 12.18 1.60 -11.64
N THR A 52 12.29 2.93 -11.56
CA THR A 52 11.62 3.89 -12.46
C THR A 52 11.78 3.52 -13.93
N ARG A 53 13.00 3.21 -14.38
CA ARG A 53 13.26 2.81 -15.77
C ARG A 53 12.53 1.54 -16.15
N SER A 54 12.50 0.54 -15.28
CA SER A 54 11.76 -0.71 -15.54
C SER A 54 10.25 -0.49 -15.57
N LEU A 55 9.70 0.35 -14.69
CA LEU A 55 8.29 0.74 -14.69
C LEU A 55 7.89 1.44 -16.00
N LEU A 56 8.71 2.37 -16.49
CA LEU A 56 8.46 3.11 -17.73
C LEU A 56 8.46 2.24 -18.99
N THR A 57 9.01 1.03 -18.92
CA THR A 57 8.92 0.06 -20.03
C THR A 57 7.55 -0.64 -20.12
N ARG A 58 6.65 -0.37 -19.18
CA ARG A 58 5.28 -0.91 -19.19
C ARG A 58 4.29 0.16 -19.69
N PRO A 59 3.21 -0.23 -20.38
CA PRO A 59 2.13 0.70 -20.72
C PRO A 59 1.53 1.30 -19.44
N CYS A 60 1.54 2.62 -19.34
CA CYS A 60 1.04 3.41 -18.22
C CYS A 60 0.85 4.86 -18.70
N VAL A 61 0.02 5.62 -17.98
CA VAL A 61 -0.17 7.06 -18.17
C VAL A 61 1.13 7.80 -17.88
N GLY A 62 1.82 7.42 -16.81
CA GLY A 62 3.08 8.01 -16.40
C GLY A 62 3.60 7.40 -15.11
N VAL A 63 4.80 7.82 -14.72
CA VAL A 63 5.39 7.50 -13.43
C VAL A 63 5.69 8.81 -12.70
N LEU A 64 5.16 8.96 -11.48
CA LEU A 64 5.41 10.08 -10.59
C LEU A 64 6.34 9.64 -9.45
N GLY A 65 7.53 10.21 -9.39
CA GLY A 65 8.49 10.01 -8.30
C GLY A 65 8.29 11.00 -7.14
N ILE A 66 8.42 10.53 -5.91
CA ILE A 66 8.55 11.37 -4.71
C ILE A 66 9.91 11.07 -4.09
N GLU A 67 10.85 12.01 -4.18
CA GLU A 67 12.24 11.81 -3.79
C GLU A 67 12.70 12.89 -2.81
N GLN A 68 13.07 12.51 -1.60
CA GLN A 68 13.52 13.46 -0.59
C GLN A 68 14.97 13.91 -0.84
N ASP A 69 15.82 13.05 -1.41
CA ASP A 69 17.23 13.33 -1.60
C ASP A 69 17.51 13.97 -2.98
N GLU A 70 17.68 15.28 -2.96
CA GLU A 70 17.92 16.11 -4.15
C GLU A 70 19.19 15.73 -4.93
N ARG A 71 20.13 14.99 -4.33
CA ARG A 71 21.33 14.50 -5.04
C ARG A 71 20.96 13.60 -6.22
N PHE A 72 19.78 12.99 -6.20
CA PHE A 72 19.27 12.18 -7.30
C PHE A 72 18.68 12.99 -8.45
N ASN A 73 18.44 14.29 -8.29
CA ASN A 73 17.77 15.13 -9.29
C ASN A 73 18.46 15.07 -10.66
N VAL A 74 19.79 15.03 -10.70
CA VAL A 74 20.54 14.89 -11.97
C VAL A 74 20.22 13.58 -12.68
N HIS A 75 20.06 12.47 -11.94
CA HIS A 75 19.70 11.17 -12.51
C HIS A 75 18.23 11.08 -12.89
N LEU A 76 17.35 11.70 -12.10
CA LEU A 76 15.91 11.74 -12.35
C LEU A 76 15.57 12.62 -13.56
N GLU A 77 16.25 13.75 -13.72
CA GLU A 77 16.12 14.62 -14.89
C GLU A 77 16.55 13.89 -16.17
N GLN A 78 17.63 13.10 -16.12
CA GLN A 78 18.00 12.24 -17.25
C GLN A 78 16.84 11.28 -17.61
N VAL A 79 16.21 10.63 -16.64
CA VAL A 79 15.07 9.72 -16.90
C VAL A 79 13.91 10.48 -17.53
N ARG A 80 13.58 11.68 -17.03
CA ARG A 80 12.53 12.54 -17.59
C ARG A 80 12.79 12.90 -19.05
N GLN A 81 14.02 13.32 -19.37
CA GLN A 81 14.43 13.69 -20.73
C GLN A 81 14.33 12.51 -21.70
N TYR A 82 14.83 11.33 -21.31
CA TYR A 82 14.75 10.12 -22.14
C TYR A 82 13.34 9.56 -22.30
N THR A 83 12.39 9.99 -21.49
CA THR A 83 10.99 9.52 -21.54
C THR A 83 10.01 10.59 -21.98
N GLU A 84 10.51 11.68 -22.58
CA GLU A 84 9.70 12.78 -23.13
C GLU A 84 8.68 13.31 -22.11
N GLY A 85 9.07 13.39 -20.83
CA GLY A 85 8.21 13.88 -19.76
C GLY A 85 7.19 12.87 -19.22
N LYS A 86 7.18 11.61 -19.69
CA LYS A 86 6.34 10.55 -19.12
C LYS A 86 6.68 10.23 -17.66
N PHE A 87 7.94 10.44 -17.27
CA PHE A 87 8.37 10.48 -15.88
C PHE A 87 8.37 11.92 -15.36
N GLN A 88 7.79 12.13 -14.19
CA GLN A 88 7.85 13.38 -13.42
C GLN A 88 8.27 13.05 -12.00
N TRP A 89 8.88 14.00 -11.29
CA TRP A 89 9.14 13.83 -9.86
C TRP A 89 8.98 15.15 -9.11
N VAL A 90 8.84 15.04 -7.79
CA VAL A 90 8.90 16.16 -6.86
C VAL A 90 9.88 15.85 -5.73
N ASN A 91 10.54 16.89 -5.21
CA ASN A 91 11.36 16.76 -4.02
C ASN A 91 10.52 16.97 -2.77
N ALA A 92 10.24 15.89 -2.03
CA ALA A 92 9.42 15.92 -0.83
C ALA A 92 9.68 14.72 0.07
N ASP A 93 9.38 14.89 1.36
CA ASP A 93 9.32 13.78 2.32
C ASP A 93 7.99 13.03 2.17
N VAL A 94 8.11 11.73 1.89
CA VAL A 94 6.97 10.80 1.68
C VAL A 94 6.06 10.68 2.91
N LEU A 95 6.52 11.04 4.11
CA LEU A 95 5.70 10.98 5.34
C LEU A 95 4.83 12.23 5.51
N HIS A 96 5.25 13.36 4.95
CA HIS A 96 4.63 14.67 5.19
C HIS A 96 3.91 15.23 3.95
N VAL A 97 4.09 14.61 2.79
CA VAL A 97 3.50 15.06 1.53
C VAL A 97 2.05 14.62 1.36
N ASN A 98 1.25 15.44 0.68
CA ASN A 98 -0.07 15.05 0.16
C ASN A 98 0.05 14.70 -1.33
N GLU A 99 0.08 13.40 -1.62
CA GLU A 99 0.25 12.89 -2.98
C GLU A 99 -0.90 13.29 -3.90
N LEU A 100 -2.13 13.36 -3.39
CA LEU A 100 -3.28 13.78 -4.20
C LEU A 100 -3.12 15.20 -4.74
N ASP A 101 -2.51 16.11 -3.98
CA ASP A 101 -2.33 17.49 -4.44
C ASP A 101 -1.26 17.58 -5.55
N ILE A 102 -0.22 16.75 -5.48
CA ILE A 102 0.76 16.61 -6.57
C ILE A 102 0.11 16.00 -7.81
N VAL A 103 -0.67 14.94 -7.64
CA VAL A 103 -1.36 14.28 -8.77
C VAL A 103 -2.38 15.23 -9.41
N LYS A 104 -3.09 16.05 -8.64
CA LYS A 104 -3.97 17.10 -9.19
C LYS A 104 -3.19 18.15 -9.99
N SER A 105 -2.03 18.58 -9.51
CA SER A 105 -1.20 19.59 -10.17
C SER A 105 -0.66 19.08 -11.51
N LEU A 106 -0.15 17.85 -11.55
CA LEU A 106 0.51 17.29 -12.73
C LEU A 106 -0.42 16.54 -13.69
N TYR A 107 -1.52 15.97 -13.16
CA TYR A 107 -2.42 15.07 -13.88
C TYR A 107 -3.90 15.44 -13.62
N ALA A 108 -4.26 16.73 -13.69
CA ALA A 108 -5.61 17.22 -13.40
C ALA A 108 -6.73 16.44 -14.12
N SER A 109 -6.60 16.23 -15.43
CA SER A 109 -7.58 15.49 -16.23
C SER A 109 -7.73 14.02 -15.78
N PHE A 110 -6.62 13.39 -15.38
CA PHE A 110 -6.63 12.03 -14.86
C PHE A 110 -7.39 11.97 -13.52
N VAL A 111 -7.19 12.96 -12.64
CA VAL A 111 -7.92 13.01 -11.36
C VAL A 111 -9.42 13.14 -11.59
N GLU A 112 -9.84 14.04 -12.48
CA GLU A 112 -11.26 14.24 -12.76
C GLU A 112 -11.92 12.99 -13.35
N GLN A 113 -11.20 12.26 -14.20
CA GLN A 113 -11.71 11.04 -14.84
C GLN A 113 -11.78 9.84 -13.89
N HIS A 114 -10.82 9.70 -12.96
CA HIS A 114 -10.63 8.45 -12.21
C HIS A 114 -10.92 8.55 -10.71
N ARG A 115 -11.11 9.74 -10.15
CA ARG A 115 -11.50 9.91 -8.75
C ARG A 115 -12.89 9.34 -8.51
N ARG A 116 -13.05 8.55 -7.44
CA ARG A 116 -14.37 8.06 -7.03
C ARG A 116 -15.19 9.20 -6.46
N ARG A 117 -16.46 9.26 -6.85
CA ARG A 117 -17.44 10.20 -6.30
C ARG A 117 -18.29 9.48 -5.27
N PRO A 118 -18.55 10.10 -4.10
CA PRO A 118 -19.50 9.53 -3.15
C PRO A 118 -20.88 9.42 -3.83
N PRO A 119 -21.70 8.44 -3.44
CA PRO A 119 -23.06 8.33 -3.96
C PRO A 119 -23.81 9.63 -3.68
N VAL A 120 -24.51 10.13 -4.71
CA VAL A 120 -25.33 11.34 -4.63
C VAL A 120 -26.34 11.17 -3.48
N GLY A 121 -26.20 11.97 -2.41
CA GLY A 121 -27.06 11.90 -1.22
C GLY A 121 -26.35 11.58 0.11
N ALA A 122 -25.07 11.21 0.11
CA ALA A 122 -24.30 11.08 1.35
C ALA A 122 -23.97 12.49 1.91
N LYS A 123 -24.64 12.90 2.99
CA LYS A 123 -24.22 14.08 3.77
C LYS A 123 -22.76 13.89 4.18
N GLY A 124 -21.90 14.87 3.86
CA GLY A 124 -20.50 14.86 4.28
C GLY A 124 -20.37 14.80 5.82
N PRO A 125 -19.18 14.52 6.36
CA PRO A 125 -18.98 14.49 7.81
C PRO A 125 -19.33 15.88 8.34
N GLY A 126 -20.45 15.94 9.07
CA GLY A 126 -20.95 17.18 9.64
C GLY A 126 -19.91 17.76 10.57
N SER A 127 -19.63 19.05 10.39
CA SER A 127 -18.99 19.92 11.36
C SER A 127 -19.57 19.62 12.76
N CYS A 128 -18.73 19.11 13.66
CA CYS A 128 -19.09 18.93 15.07
C CYS A 128 -19.33 20.31 15.68
N LYS A 129 -20.60 20.64 15.95
CA LYS A 129 -20.94 21.73 16.85
C LYS A 129 -20.69 21.27 18.28
N ASN A 130 -20.01 22.12 19.05
CA ASN A 130 -19.85 21.98 20.50
C ASN A 130 -21.19 22.20 21.22
N GLY A 131 -21.39 21.47 22.32
CA GLY A 131 -22.52 21.56 23.26
C GLY A 131 -23.50 20.40 23.10
N GLU A 132 -23.95 19.67 24.13
CA GLU A 132 -23.91 19.80 25.58
C GLU A 132 -24.07 18.39 26.18
N GLU A 133 -23.75 18.23 27.47
CA GLU A 133 -23.76 17.01 28.27
C GLU A 133 -25.11 16.26 28.22
N ALA A 134 -25.06 14.94 27.97
CA ALA A 134 -26.12 14.00 28.37
C ALA A 134 -25.57 12.55 28.41
N ASP A 135 -25.53 12.04 29.64
CA ASP A 135 -25.72 10.68 30.14
C ASP A 135 -24.94 9.47 29.59
N GLU A 136 -24.38 8.75 30.57
CA GLU A 136 -23.66 7.48 30.49
C GLU A 136 -24.59 6.34 30.04
N ASP A 137 -24.44 5.90 28.80
CA ASP A 137 -24.77 4.53 28.40
C ASP A 137 -23.61 3.97 27.55
N ASP A 138 -22.94 2.95 28.11
CA ASP A 138 -21.81 2.21 27.54
C ASP A 138 -22.26 1.32 26.35
N SER A 139 -22.67 1.98 25.26
CA SER A 139 -22.72 1.37 23.94
C SER A 139 -21.60 1.97 23.11
N GLY A 140 -20.42 1.33 23.15
CA GLY A 140 -19.22 1.78 22.45
C GLY A 140 -19.51 2.27 21.03
N PHE A 141 -19.34 3.58 20.83
CA PHE A 141 -19.36 4.28 19.55
C PHE A 141 -18.12 3.85 18.75
N TYR A 142 -18.15 2.63 18.21
CA TYR A 142 -17.10 2.14 17.33
C TYR A 142 -17.38 2.66 15.91
N ASP A 143 -16.70 3.74 15.56
CA ASP A 143 -16.64 4.28 14.19
C ASP A 143 -16.32 3.14 13.20
N ASP A 144 -17.28 2.85 12.31
CA ASP A 144 -17.31 1.74 11.35
C ASP A 144 -16.35 1.96 10.15
N CYS A 145 -15.21 2.58 10.43
CA CYS A 145 -14.30 3.14 9.44
C CYS A 145 -13.17 2.21 9.00
N ALA A 146 -13.00 1.01 9.60
CA ALA A 146 -12.02 0.06 9.08
C ALA A 146 -12.57 -0.58 7.77
N PRO A 147 -11.99 -0.26 6.60
CA PRO A 147 -12.60 -0.46 5.28
C PRO A 147 -12.79 -1.93 4.86
N LEU A 148 -12.33 -2.87 5.69
CA LEU A 148 -12.41 -4.32 5.51
C LEU A 148 -13.09 -5.05 6.69
N ARG A 149 -13.90 -4.37 7.52
CA ARG A 149 -14.72 -5.00 8.57
C ARG A 149 -16.03 -5.50 7.97
N SER A 150 -16.07 -6.77 7.56
CA SER A 150 -17.35 -7.48 7.45
C SER A 150 -17.75 -7.97 8.85
N ALA A 151 -19.03 -7.84 9.23
CA ALA A 151 -19.54 -8.38 10.49
C ALA A 151 -19.30 -9.91 10.62
N GLN A 152 -19.17 -10.59 9.48
CA GLN A 152 -18.81 -12.01 9.40
C GLN A 152 -17.32 -12.26 9.70
N ARG A 153 -16.41 -11.39 9.23
CA ARG A 153 -14.99 -11.40 9.61
C ARG A 153 -14.83 -11.18 11.10
N GLU A 154 -15.60 -10.27 11.69
CA GLU A 154 -15.58 -10.05 13.13
C GLU A 154 -16.02 -11.31 13.91
N LYS A 155 -17.09 -11.98 13.47
CA LYS A 155 -17.50 -13.29 14.03
C LYS A 155 -16.42 -14.36 13.86
N PHE A 156 -15.71 -14.39 12.72
CA PHE A 156 -14.62 -15.34 12.47
C PHE A 156 -13.38 -15.06 13.34
N LEU A 157 -12.99 -13.79 13.48
CA LEU A 157 -11.91 -13.38 14.38
C LEU A 157 -12.27 -13.68 15.84
N ARG A 158 -13.49 -13.38 16.28
CA ARG A 158 -14.00 -13.74 17.61
C ARG A 158 -13.98 -15.26 17.85
N ARG A 159 -14.33 -16.07 16.84
CA ARG A 159 -14.21 -17.54 16.88
C ARG A 159 -12.75 -18.01 16.96
N ARG A 160 -11.79 -17.29 16.38
CA ARG A 160 -10.35 -17.56 16.56
C ARG A 160 -9.85 -17.19 17.95
N TYR A 161 -10.31 -16.07 18.51
CA TYR A 161 -9.97 -15.64 19.87
C TYR A 161 -10.46 -16.63 20.93
N GLY A 162 -11.63 -17.26 20.73
CA GLY A 162 -12.13 -18.31 21.65
C GLY A 162 -11.24 -19.55 21.78
N ARG A 163 -10.19 -19.70 20.95
CA ARG A 163 -9.21 -20.79 21.06
C ARG A 163 -7.86 -20.39 21.65
N TYR A 164 -7.63 -19.10 21.94
CA TYR A 164 -6.38 -18.58 22.49
C TYR A 164 -6.53 -18.17 23.97
N ALA A 165 -7.18 -19.02 24.78
CA ALA A 165 -7.21 -18.90 26.23
C ALA A 165 -5.97 -19.53 26.92
N GLY A 166 -4.94 -19.94 26.17
CA GLY A 166 -3.74 -20.58 26.72
C GLY A 166 -2.49 -20.15 25.98
N PHE A 167 -1.73 -19.24 26.60
CA PHE A 167 -0.32 -19.05 26.29
C PHE A 167 0.42 -20.33 26.73
N ASN A 168 0.69 -21.26 25.81
CA ASN A 168 1.63 -22.34 26.07
C ASN A 168 2.91 -22.08 25.28
N HIS A 169 3.96 -21.77 26.02
CA HIS A 169 5.34 -21.81 25.57
C HIS A 169 5.70 -23.29 25.48
N ASP A 170 5.70 -23.88 24.29
CA ASP A 170 6.45 -25.12 24.08
C ASP A 170 6.93 -25.26 22.64
N THR A 171 8.25 -25.34 22.54
CA THR A 171 9.04 -25.61 21.34
C THR A 171 8.95 -27.07 20.92
N SER A 172 9.06 -27.31 19.61
CA SER A 172 9.32 -28.59 18.93
C SER A 172 8.15 -29.56 18.72
N SER A 173 7.66 -29.62 17.48
CA SER A 173 7.53 -30.87 16.71
C SER A 173 6.94 -30.56 15.34
N GLY A 174 7.68 -30.91 14.29
CA GLY A 174 7.21 -30.83 12.92
C GLY A 174 6.19 -31.93 12.63
N THR A 175 5.13 -31.59 11.91
CA THR A 175 4.37 -32.58 11.13
C THR A 175 3.87 -31.91 9.85
N THR A 176 4.49 -32.31 8.74
CA THR A 176 4.17 -31.88 7.38
C THR A 176 2.90 -32.59 6.92
N GLN A 177 1.73 -31.94 7.00
CA GLN A 177 0.55 -32.41 6.27
C GLN A 177 0.47 -31.72 4.91
N ARG A 178 0.74 -32.50 3.86
CA ARG A 178 0.41 -32.15 2.47
C ARG A 178 -1.11 -32.08 2.33
N LEU A 179 -1.65 -30.93 1.96
CA LEU A 179 -3.00 -30.81 1.41
C LEU A 179 -2.90 -30.40 -0.06
N GLY A 180 -3.48 -31.27 -0.89
CA GLY A 180 -3.56 -31.15 -2.34
C GLY A 180 -4.34 -29.93 -2.83
N GLY A 181 -4.19 -29.66 -4.12
CA GLY A 181 -4.71 -28.49 -4.80
C GLY A 181 -6.23 -28.34 -4.67
N HIS A 182 -6.64 -27.15 -4.26
CA HIS A 182 -7.96 -26.62 -4.56
C HIS A 182 -7.79 -25.20 -5.09
N ALA A 183 -8.43 -24.94 -6.23
CA ALA A 183 -8.60 -23.60 -6.79
C ALA A 183 -8.98 -22.62 -5.67
N SER A 184 -8.26 -21.50 -5.61
CA SER A 184 -8.38 -20.45 -4.60
C SER A 184 -9.78 -19.84 -4.59
N THR A 185 -10.71 -20.50 -3.93
CA THR A 185 -12.08 -20.03 -3.76
C THR A 185 -12.08 -19.18 -2.49
N PHE A 186 -12.20 -17.87 -2.67
CA PHE A 186 -12.17 -16.89 -1.59
C PHE A 186 -13.26 -17.21 -0.54
N PRO A 187 -12.96 -17.20 0.76
CA PRO A 187 -14.00 -17.29 1.78
C PRO A 187 -14.86 -16.02 1.75
N ALA A 188 -16.19 -16.17 1.72
CA ALA A 188 -17.16 -15.07 1.67
C ALA A 188 -16.99 -13.98 2.75
N ALA A 189 -16.34 -14.30 3.88
CA ALA A 189 -16.02 -13.34 4.94
C ALA A 189 -15.07 -12.19 4.49
N PHE A 190 -14.40 -12.33 3.35
CA PHE A 190 -13.52 -11.32 2.76
C PHE A 190 -14.20 -10.52 1.63
N GLU A 191 -15.49 -10.74 1.36
CA GLU A 191 -16.21 -9.93 0.38
C GLU A 191 -16.36 -8.50 0.88
N VAL A 192 -15.89 -7.56 0.07
CA VAL A 192 -15.92 -6.14 0.37
C VAL A 192 -17.31 -5.61 0.02
N SER A 193 -18.13 -5.37 1.03
CA SER A 193 -19.53 -4.92 0.86
C SER A 193 -19.64 -3.42 0.54
N ASP A 194 -18.68 -2.60 0.99
CA ASP A 194 -18.68 -1.17 0.72
C ASP A 194 -18.44 -0.90 -0.78
N ARG A 195 -19.42 -0.26 -1.43
CA ARG A 195 -19.39 0.15 -2.83
C ARG A 195 -18.16 0.99 -3.16
N TRP A 196 -17.69 1.81 -2.23
CA TRP A 196 -16.49 2.62 -2.41
C TRP A 196 -15.26 1.78 -2.70
N TRP A 197 -15.18 0.55 -2.19
CA TRP A 197 -14.02 -0.32 -2.35
C TRP A 197 -14.26 -1.42 -3.39
N SER A 198 -15.50 -1.90 -3.54
CA SER A 198 -15.85 -2.95 -4.52
C SER A 198 -15.96 -2.46 -5.97
N ASN A 199 -16.10 -1.14 -6.20
CA ASN A 199 -16.28 -0.59 -7.54
C ASN A 199 -14.98 -0.56 -8.39
N GLY A 200 -14.59 -1.71 -8.94
CA GLY A 200 -13.47 -1.82 -9.88
C GLY A 200 -12.09 -1.56 -9.27
N GLU A 201 -11.05 -1.64 -10.11
CA GLU A 201 -9.66 -1.38 -9.71
C GLU A 201 -9.33 0.11 -9.72
N ALA A 202 -8.49 0.55 -8.78
CA ALA A 202 -7.93 1.88 -8.83
C ALA A 202 -6.99 2.03 -10.04
N LYS A 203 -7.02 3.21 -10.65
CA LYS A 203 -6.12 3.58 -11.75
C LYS A 203 -4.80 4.17 -11.25
N VAL A 204 -4.61 4.23 -9.94
CA VAL A 204 -3.34 4.59 -9.29
C VAL A 204 -2.75 3.35 -8.66
N GLU A 205 -1.43 3.22 -8.72
CA GLU A 205 -0.68 2.12 -8.10
C GLU A 205 0.61 2.66 -7.49
N VAL A 206 0.90 2.26 -6.25
CA VAL A 206 2.04 2.77 -5.49
C VAL A 206 3.14 1.72 -5.42
N VAL A 207 4.37 2.16 -5.62
CA VAL A 207 5.58 1.37 -5.52
C VAL A 207 6.54 2.08 -4.57
N ALA A 208 7.08 1.38 -3.58
CA ALA A 208 7.94 1.99 -2.58
C ALA A 208 9.20 1.16 -2.36
N ASN A 209 10.37 1.81 -2.42
CA ASN A 209 11.65 1.22 -2.03
C ASN A 209 12.32 2.10 -0.95
N LEU A 210 11.70 2.09 0.23
CA LEU A 210 12.04 2.97 1.34
C LEU A 210 12.71 2.20 2.49
N PRO A 211 13.48 2.88 3.35
CA PRO A 211 13.96 2.32 4.62
C PRO A 211 12.81 1.80 5.51
N PHE A 212 13.13 0.88 6.42
CA PHE A 212 12.11 0.18 7.24
C PHE A 212 11.32 1.11 8.17
N ASP A 213 12.01 2.03 8.82
CA ASP A 213 11.45 3.06 9.69
C ASP A 213 10.41 3.90 8.93
N VAL A 214 10.75 4.33 7.71
CA VAL A 214 9.85 5.07 6.83
C VAL A 214 8.66 4.22 6.38
N ILE A 215 8.87 2.95 6.02
CA ILE A 215 7.78 2.04 5.59
C ILE A 215 6.74 1.85 6.69
N THR A 216 7.18 1.68 7.93
CA THR A 216 6.27 1.42 9.06
C THR A 216 5.34 2.61 9.27
N GLU A 217 5.88 3.82 9.24
CA GLU A 217 5.10 5.05 9.38
C GLU A 217 4.18 5.30 8.17
N LEU A 218 4.70 5.08 6.96
CA LEU A 218 3.93 5.17 5.73
C LEU A 218 2.70 4.24 5.77
N LEU A 219 2.87 2.99 6.21
CA LEU A 219 1.77 2.03 6.31
C LEU A 219 0.72 2.45 7.34
N MET A 220 1.13 3.09 8.44
CA MET A 220 0.20 3.66 9.42
C MET A 220 -0.59 4.84 8.82
N ARG A 221 0.10 5.77 8.16
CA ARG A 221 -0.55 6.89 7.45
C ARG A 221 -1.53 6.39 6.40
N TYR A 222 -1.12 5.44 5.56
CA TYR A 222 -1.97 4.86 4.53
C TYR A 222 -3.16 4.08 5.09
N ALA A 223 -3.02 3.43 6.26
CA ALA A 223 -4.17 2.82 6.94
C ALA A 223 -5.21 3.87 7.34
N VAL A 224 -4.77 5.03 7.84
CA VAL A 224 -5.64 6.17 8.19
C VAL A 224 -6.28 6.77 6.93
N ASP A 225 -5.49 7.02 5.88
CA ASP A 225 -6.01 7.59 4.62
C ASP A 225 -7.01 6.64 3.94
N CYS A 226 -6.74 5.33 3.99
CA CYS A 226 -7.64 4.29 3.51
C CYS A 226 -8.95 4.31 4.32
N SER A 227 -8.88 4.29 5.65
CA SER A 227 -10.03 4.41 6.55
C SER A 227 -10.93 5.62 6.21
N ARG A 228 -10.29 6.76 5.94
CA ARG A 228 -10.98 8.03 5.67
C ARG A 228 -11.34 8.26 4.20
N LYS A 229 -10.97 7.36 3.29
CA LYS A 229 -11.17 7.50 1.82
C LYS A 229 -10.52 8.79 1.28
N GLN A 230 -9.35 9.15 1.82
CA GLN A 230 -8.63 10.38 1.54
C GLN A 230 -7.34 10.12 0.74
N ASN A 231 -6.70 11.20 0.29
CA ASN A 231 -5.44 11.16 -0.45
C ASN A 231 -5.51 10.20 -1.66
N LEU A 232 -4.55 9.29 -1.85
CA LEU A 232 -4.58 8.33 -2.97
C LEU A 232 -5.78 7.37 -2.91
N PHE A 233 -6.35 7.12 -1.74
CA PHE A 233 -7.49 6.21 -1.59
C PHE A 233 -8.81 6.82 -2.08
N VAL A 234 -8.80 8.08 -2.57
CA VAL A 234 -9.90 8.64 -3.36
C VAL A 234 -10.11 7.91 -4.69
N PHE A 235 -9.10 7.19 -5.17
CA PHE A 235 -9.17 6.36 -6.39
C PHE A 235 -9.70 4.94 -6.10
N GLY A 236 -9.94 4.61 -4.82
CA GLY A 236 -10.41 3.30 -4.36
C GLY A 236 -9.30 2.40 -3.85
N ARG A 237 -9.37 1.10 -4.17
CA ARG A 237 -8.38 0.11 -3.74
C ARG A 237 -7.08 0.25 -4.54
N VAL A 238 -6.22 1.15 -4.07
CA VAL A 238 -4.88 1.41 -4.63
C VAL A 238 -3.95 0.26 -4.23
N PRO A 239 -3.40 -0.52 -5.19
CA PRO A 239 -2.41 -1.53 -4.87
C PRO A 239 -1.11 -0.89 -4.39
N LEU A 240 -0.50 -1.49 -3.36
CA LEU A 240 0.76 -1.05 -2.76
C LEU A 240 1.81 -2.14 -2.96
N HIS A 241 2.95 -1.79 -3.53
CA HIS A 241 4.09 -2.69 -3.70
C HIS A 241 5.30 -2.16 -2.96
N ILE A 242 5.68 -2.83 -1.89
CA ILE A 242 6.71 -2.35 -0.98
C ILE A 242 7.88 -3.32 -1.01
N PHE A 243 9.05 -2.81 -1.39
CA PHE A 243 10.31 -3.50 -1.24
C PHE A 243 10.85 -3.24 0.16
N THR A 244 11.08 -4.31 0.92
CA THR A 244 11.57 -4.22 2.29
C THR A 244 12.46 -5.41 2.64
N GLN A 245 13.10 -5.35 3.79
CA GLN A 245 13.91 -6.45 4.31
C GLN A 245 13.03 -7.68 4.59
N LYS A 246 13.60 -8.87 4.42
CA LYS A 246 12.85 -10.15 4.52
C LYS A 246 12.14 -10.28 5.87
N GLU A 247 12.83 -9.96 6.96
CA GLU A 247 12.34 -10.05 8.33
C GLU A 247 11.15 -9.11 8.57
N VAL A 248 11.12 -7.97 7.89
CA VAL A 248 10.01 -7.01 7.93
C VAL A 248 8.81 -7.55 7.16
N ALA A 249 9.03 -8.08 5.96
CA ALA A 249 7.98 -8.67 5.15
C ALA A 249 7.31 -9.84 5.89
N GLU A 250 8.12 -10.70 6.54
CA GLU A 250 7.65 -11.80 7.39
C GLU A 250 6.79 -11.31 8.56
N ARG A 251 7.18 -10.20 9.22
CA ARG A 251 6.36 -9.57 10.27
C ARG A 251 5.03 -9.03 9.74
N ILE A 252 5.01 -8.38 8.58
CA ILE A 252 3.77 -7.83 7.98
C ILE A 252 2.74 -8.95 7.75
N ILE A 253 3.18 -10.09 7.22
CA ILE A 253 2.29 -11.21 6.87
C ILE A 253 2.13 -12.25 7.99
N ALA A 254 2.78 -12.05 9.15
CA ALA A 254 2.81 -13.04 10.22
C ALA A 254 1.39 -13.38 10.72
N PRO A 255 0.99 -14.66 10.80
CA PRO A 255 -0.28 -15.05 11.36
C PRO A 255 -0.28 -14.89 12.89
N ALA A 256 -1.47 -14.71 13.48
CA ALA A 256 -1.63 -14.70 14.93
C ALA A 256 -1.04 -15.96 15.57
N GLY A 257 -0.29 -15.79 16.67
CA GLY A 257 0.42 -16.87 17.36
C GLY A 257 1.82 -17.20 16.81
N SER A 258 2.25 -16.58 15.70
CA SER A 258 3.64 -16.67 15.24
C SER A 258 4.59 -15.83 16.12
N ILE A 259 5.85 -16.23 16.22
CA ILE A 259 6.93 -15.45 16.86
C ILE A 259 7.18 -14.09 16.18
N HIS A 260 6.79 -13.96 14.91
CA HIS A 260 6.91 -12.72 14.14
C HIS A 260 5.65 -11.86 14.21
N PHE A 261 4.59 -12.34 14.86
CA PHE A 261 3.34 -11.59 15.01
C PHE A 261 3.55 -10.38 15.91
N SER A 262 3.16 -9.21 15.40
CA SER A 262 3.43 -7.93 16.06
C SER A 262 2.32 -6.92 15.78
N ARG A 263 2.44 -5.73 16.37
CA ARG A 263 1.55 -4.59 16.09
C ARG A 263 1.47 -4.26 14.60
N LEU A 264 2.58 -4.38 13.87
CA LEU A 264 2.63 -4.15 12.43
C LEU A 264 1.80 -5.18 11.67
N SER A 265 1.82 -6.44 12.10
CA SER A 265 0.99 -7.52 11.52
C SER A 265 -0.48 -7.20 11.65
N VAL A 266 -0.92 -6.79 12.85
CA VAL A 266 -2.31 -6.41 13.12
C VAL A 266 -2.74 -5.25 12.23
N LEU A 267 -1.96 -4.16 12.22
CA LEU A 267 -2.28 -2.97 11.43
C LEU A 267 -2.39 -3.31 9.95
N CYS A 268 -1.39 -3.99 9.38
CA CYS A 268 -1.39 -4.30 7.96
C CYS A 268 -2.55 -5.22 7.59
N GLN A 269 -2.79 -6.27 8.37
CA GLN A 269 -3.83 -7.25 8.05
C GLN A 269 -5.25 -6.70 8.30
N CYS A 270 -5.42 -5.67 9.13
CA CYS A 270 -6.70 -4.99 9.30
C CYS A 270 -7.12 -4.22 8.05
N PHE A 271 -6.18 -3.52 7.40
CA PHE A 271 -6.47 -2.58 6.30
C PHE A 271 -6.08 -3.09 4.92
N PHE A 272 -5.17 -4.06 4.84
CA PHE A 272 -4.59 -4.53 3.59
C PHE A 272 -4.62 -6.06 3.52
N GLN A 273 -4.79 -6.57 2.29
CA GLN A 273 -4.49 -7.94 1.97
C GLN A 273 -3.02 -8.03 1.55
N ALA A 274 -2.15 -8.32 2.51
CA ALA A 274 -0.70 -8.42 2.28
C ALA A 274 -0.30 -9.85 1.85
N GLN A 275 0.60 -9.94 0.88
CA GLN A 275 1.19 -11.18 0.41
C GLN A 275 2.67 -10.95 0.07
N LEU A 276 3.51 -11.97 0.25
CA LEU A 276 4.89 -11.90 -0.20
C LEU A 276 4.93 -11.94 -1.73
N GLY A 277 5.75 -11.09 -2.34
CA GLY A 277 6.11 -11.23 -3.75
C GLY A 277 7.02 -12.43 -3.91
N THR A 278 6.46 -13.63 -3.97
CA THR A 278 7.25 -14.85 -4.29
C THR A 278 7.72 -14.79 -5.73
N GLU A 279 8.79 -15.52 -6.06
CA GLU A 279 9.29 -15.68 -7.44
C GLU A 279 8.20 -16.19 -8.40
#